data_AF-A0A8T0W2S7-F1
#
_entry.id   AF-A0A8T0W2S7-F1
#
_cell.length_a   1.000
_cell.length_b   1.000
_cell.length_c   1.000
_cell.angle_alpha   90.00
_cell.angle_beta   90.00
_cell.angle_gamma   90.00
#
_symmetry.space_group_name_H-M   'P 1'
#
loop_
_entity.id
_entity.type
_entity.pdbx_description
1 polymer ?
#
loop_
_entity_poly.entity_id
_entity_poly.type
_entity_poly.pdbx_seq_one_letter_code
_entity_poly.pdbx_strand_id
1 'polypeptide(L)'
;MAKLTISYVKTLAQIIDHLGLEEPKIAYEKGESGTFHATIEVDHVNWVSMGYRGQQEFTGKSSVSARRAVGKAAHKVVNTLEKYGLVKINDFSRKQLKLWKKRVMNIAKVCKELIDERDVLERNNAYLQNKHNKLLAENARMEEEISRLEEKIVGRTEGEKEDKEPTSKNDHLDGDNTTMEEFMEVK
;
A
#
# COMPACT_ATOMS: atom_id res chain seq x y z
N MET A 1 16.51 23.65 3.91
CA MET A 1 15.90 23.81 2.56
C MET A 1 16.55 22.83 1.60
N ALA A 2 15.82 21.82 1.10
CA ALA A 2 16.36 20.87 0.13
C ALA A 2 16.58 21.59 -1.22
N LYS A 3 17.85 21.72 -1.65
CA LYS A 3 18.16 22.15 -3.01
C LYS A 3 17.74 21.02 -3.96
N LEU A 4 16.66 21.22 -4.71
CA LEU A 4 16.32 20.37 -5.85
C LEU A 4 17.52 20.37 -6.80
N THR A 5 18.21 19.23 -6.90
CA THR A 5 19.32 19.06 -7.83
C THR A 5 18.75 19.11 -9.25
N ILE A 6 18.87 20.27 -9.90
CA ILE A 6 18.38 20.46 -11.26
C ILE A 6 19.17 19.54 -12.19
N SER A 7 18.49 18.60 -12.82
CA SER A 7 19.06 17.81 -13.89
C SER A 7 19.09 18.66 -15.16
N TYR A 8 20.26 19.18 -15.53
CA TYR A 8 20.41 20.01 -16.72
C TYR A 8 19.98 19.33 -18.01
N VAL A 9 20.06 18.00 -18.09
CA VAL A 9 19.53 17.21 -19.22
C VAL A 9 18.00 17.30 -19.29
N LYS A 10 17.30 17.16 -18.15
CA LYS A 10 15.84 17.31 -18.10
C LYS A 10 15.41 18.76 -18.35
N THR A 11 16.17 19.73 -17.86
CA THR A 11 15.92 21.14 -18.11
C THR A 11 16.10 21.46 -19.60
N LEU A 12 17.14 20.91 -20.24
CA LEU A 12 17.36 21.07 -21.67
C LEU A 12 16.17 20.52 -22.47
N ALA A 13 15.71 19.30 -22.19
CA ALA A 13 14.53 18.73 -22.86
C ALA A 13 13.28 19.63 -22.72
N GLN A 14 13.02 20.14 -21.51
CA GLN A 14 11.90 21.06 -21.28
C GLN A 14 12.04 22.38 -22.03
N ILE A 15 13.27 22.87 -22.23
CA ILE A 15 13.54 24.08 -23.01
C ILE A 15 13.25 23.82 -24.50
N ILE A 16 13.69 22.69 -25.04
CA ILE A 16 13.43 22.29 -26.43
C ILE A 16 11.94 22.23 -26.70
N ASP A 17 11.19 21.52 -25.84
CA ASP A 17 9.73 21.44 -25.93
C ASP A 17 9.07 22.83 -25.86
N HIS A 18 9.56 23.69 -24.96
CA HIS A 18 8.98 25.02 -24.75
C HIS A 18 9.23 25.97 -25.92
N LEU A 19 10.41 25.88 -26.53
CA LEU A 19 10.82 26.71 -27.66
C LEU A 19 10.42 26.11 -29.01
N GLY A 20 9.87 24.89 -29.03
CA GLY A 20 9.50 24.17 -30.26
C GLY A 20 10.71 23.86 -31.14
N LEU A 21 11.87 23.59 -30.54
CA LEU A 21 13.11 23.30 -31.26
C LEU A 21 13.17 21.83 -31.68
N GLU A 22 13.99 21.54 -32.69
CA GLU A 22 14.35 20.16 -33.00
C GLU A 22 15.10 19.49 -31.85
N GLU A 23 14.95 18.17 -31.74
CA GLU A 23 15.67 17.41 -30.73
C GLU A 23 17.18 17.51 -30.96
N PRO A 24 17.96 17.82 -29.90
CA PRO A 24 19.39 17.98 -30.02
C PRO A 24 20.07 16.64 -30.28
N LYS A 25 21.06 16.65 -31.16
CA LYS A 25 21.87 15.46 -31.40
C LYS A 25 22.86 15.29 -30.26
N ILE A 26 22.83 14.13 -29.60
CA ILE A 26 23.72 13.81 -28.48
C ILE A 26 24.64 12.67 -28.92
N ALA A 27 25.93 12.97 -29.03
CA ALA A 27 26.98 12.00 -29.23
C ALA A 27 27.82 11.84 -27.97
N TYR A 28 28.32 10.64 -27.70
CA TYR A 28 29.32 10.44 -26.65
C TYR A 28 30.28 9.33 -27.02
N GLU A 29 31.52 9.48 -26.56
CA GLU A 29 32.60 8.53 -26.77
C GLU A 29 33.46 8.40 -25.52
N LYS A 30 34.16 7.29 -25.40
CA LYS A 30 35.18 7.08 -24.37
C LYS A 30 36.53 7.23 -25.05
N GLY A 31 37.26 8.28 -24.71
CA GLY A 31 38.60 8.52 -25.23
C GLY A 31 39.60 7.49 -24.68
N GLU A 32 40.73 7.35 -25.37
CA GLU A 32 41.80 6.39 -25.05
C GLU A 32 42.34 6.55 -23.62
N SER A 33 42.31 7.77 -23.08
CA SER A 33 42.68 8.08 -21.69
C SER A 33 41.66 7.64 -20.62
N GLY A 34 40.60 6.92 -21.01
CA GLY A 34 39.50 6.55 -20.13
C GLY A 34 38.51 7.69 -19.83
N THR A 35 38.72 8.88 -20.41
CA THR A 35 37.85 10.05 -20.23
C THR A 35 36.65 9.98 -21.17
N PHE A 36 35.45 10.13 -20.62
CA PHE A 36 34.22 10.25 -21.39
C PHE A 36 34.05 11.66 -21.95
N HIS A 37 33.78 11.73 -23.25
CA HIS A 37 33.45 12.94 -23.99
C HIS A 37 31.99 12.84 -24.43
N ALA A 38 31.25 13.94 -24.31
CA ALA A 38 29.90 14.05 -24.83
C ALA A 38 29.76 15.37 -25.57
N THR A 39 29.10 15.34 -26.71
CA THR A 39 28.78 16.51 -27.53
C THR A 39 27.27 16.58 -27.65
N ILE A 40 26.71 17.77 -27.44
CA ILE A 40 25.31 18.07 -27.69
C ILE A 40 25.27 19.15 -28.75
N GLU A 41 24.73 18.82 -29.91
CA GLU A 41 24.45 19.76 -30.98
C GLU A 41 23.02 20.26 -30.81
N VAL A 42 22.85 21.56 -30.73
CA VAL A 42 21.54 22.19 -30.68
C VAL A 42 21.37 23.01 -31.95
N ASP A 43 20.16 22.97 -32.52
CA ASP A 43 19.84 23.88 -33.60
C ASP A 43 19.32 25.21 -33.04
N HIS A 44 19.99 26.29 -33.42
CA HIS A 44 19.79 27.63 -32.88
C HIS A 44 18.88 28.44 -33.81
N VAL A 45 17.92 27.81 -34.50
CA VAL A 45 17.11 28.43 -35.57
C VAL A 45 16.36 29.69 -35.10
N ASN A 46 16.04 29.83 -33.80
CA ASN A 46 15.41 31.03 -33.24
C ASN A 46 16.38 32.16 -32.83
N TRP A 47 17.66 32.12 -33.24
CA TRP A 47 18.70 33.08 -32.84
C TRP A 47 19.04 34.13 -33.91
N VAL A 48 18.24 34.22 -34.99
CA VAL A 48 18.50 35.10 -36.15
C VAL A 48 18.65 36.58 -35.75
N SER A 49 17.95 37.04 -34.71
CA SER A 49 18.05 38.41 -34.19
C SER A 49 19.35 38.70 -33.42
N MET A 50 20.12 37.67 -33.04
CA MET A 50 21.41 37.80 -32.34
C MET A 50 22.63 37.49 -33.22
N GLY A 51 22.43 37.32 -34.54
CA GLY A 51 23.52 37.14 -35.50
C GLY A 51 24.12 35.73 -35.58
N TYR A 52 23.55 34.76 -34.87
CA TYR A 52 23.98 33.37 -34.93
C TYR A 52 23.23 32.61 -36.03
N ARG A 53 23.96 31.88 -36.87
CA ARG A 53 23.41 30.97 -37.89
C ARG A 53 24.02 29.58 -37.73
N GLY A 54 23.15 28.57 -37.67
CA GLY A 54 23.54 27.16 -37.73
C GLY A 54 23.60 26.43 -36.38
N GLN A 55 23.91 25.14 -36.46
CA GLN A 55 24.04 24.25 -35.31
C GLN A 55 25.27 24.62 -34.47
N GLN A 56 25.11 24.60 -33.16
CA GLN A 56 26.20 24.84 -32.22
C GLN A 56 26.45 23.60 -31.36
N GLU A 57 27.72 23.23 -31.26
CA GLU A 57 28.16 22.07 -30.50
C GLU A 57 28.63 22.45 -29.10
N PHE A 58 28.15 21.71 -28.10
CA PHE A 58 28.54 21.88 -26.71
C PHE A 58 29.16 20.61 -26.18
N THR A 59 30.43 20.70 -25.78
CA THR A 59 31.21 19.53 -25.32
C THR A 59 31.32 19.46 -23.80
N GLY A 60 31.13 18.28 -23.24
CA GLY A 60 31.32 17.95 -21.84
C GLY A 60 32.31 16.80 -21.67
N LYS A 61 33.21 16.91 -20.68
CA LYS A 61 34.21 15.87 -20.39
C LYS A 61 34.12 15.38 -18.95
N SER A 62 34.21 14.08 -18.73
CA SER A 62 34.19 13.49 -17.39
C SER A 62 35.01 12.20 -17.34
N SER A 63 35.87 12.07 -16.33
CA SER A 63 36.56 10.80 -16.02
C SER A 63 35.65 9.76 -15.36
N VAL A 64 34.50 10.19 -14.82
CA VAL A 64 33.60 9.32 -14.04
C VAL A 64 32.67 8.46 -14.91
N SER A 65 31.91 9.07 -15.81
CA SER A 65 30.93 8.37 -16.66
C SER A 65 30.48 9.21 -17.85
N ALA A 66 29.98 8.54 -18.90
CA ALA A 66 29.32 9.18 -20.04
C ALA A 66 28.14 10.05 -19.60
N ARG A 67 27.31 9.55 -18.67
CA ARG A 67 26.17 10.31 -18.10
C ARG A 67 26.61 11.65 -17.52
N ARG A 68 27.76 11.69 -16.82
CA ARG A 68 28.30 12.93 -16.25
C ARG A 68 28.90 13.85 -17.31
N ALA A 69 29.50 13.30 -18.37
CA ALA A 69 29.96 14.08 -19.52
C ALA A 69 28.78 14.76 -20.24
N VAL A 70 27.70 14.00 -20.52
CA VAL A 70 26.44 14.52 -21.10
C VAL A 70 25.83 15.59 -20.19
N GLY A 71 25.78 15.35 -18.88
CA GLY A 71 25.28 16.34 -17.92
C GLY A 71 26.05 17.66 -17.95
N LYS A 72 27.38 17.61 -18.13
CA LYS A 72 28.22 18.81 -18.29
C LYS A 72 28.00 19.51 -19.63
N ALA A 73 27.84 18.76 -20.72
CA ALA A 73 27.49 19.31 -22.03
C ALA A 73 26.14 20.05 -21.96
N ALA A 74 25.11 19.40 -21.41
CA ALA A 74 23.78 19.98 -21.23
C ALA A 74 23.81 21.22 -20.32
N HIS A 75 24.63 21.21 -19.28
CA HIS A 75 24.82 22.39 -18.43
C HIS A 75 25.37 23.60 -19.23
N LYS A 76 26.34 23.39 -20.12
CA LYS A 76 26.87 24.45 -20.99
C LYS A 76 25.79 24.99 -21.92
N VAL A 77 24.99 24.12 -22.54
CA VAL A 77 23.87 24.52 -23.40
C VAL A 77 22.91 25.43 -22.62
N VAL A 78 22.41 24.95 -21.48
CA VAL A 78 21.40 25.65 -20.66
C VAL A 78 21.92 27.01 -20.17
N ASN A 79 23.16 27.08 -19.66
CA ASN A 79 23.75 28.34 -19.23
C ASN A 79 23.94 29.32 -20.40
N THR A 80 24.25 28.81 -21.59
CA THR A 80 24.42 29.65 -22.78
C THR A 80 23.08 30.24 -23.20
N LEU A 81 22.02 29.42 -23.22
CA LEU A 81 20.65 29.87 -23.46
C LEU A 81 20.19 30.92 -22.43
N GLU A 82 20.51 30.73 -21.16
CA GLU A 82 20.19 31.70 -20.10
C GLU A 82 21.00 33.00 -20.23
N LYS A 83 22.30 32.89 -20.54
CA LYS A 83 23.18 34.06 -20.74
C LYS A 83 22.69 34.95 -21.88
N TYR A 84 22.16 34.35 -22.95
CA TYR A 84 21.57 35.09 -24.07
C TYR A 84 20.12 35.51 -23.80
N GLY A 85 19.58 35.30 -22.60
CA GLY A 85 18.24 35.75 -22.22
C GLY A 85 17.10 35.00 -22.91
N LEU A 86 17.38 33.88 -23.57
CA LEU A 86 16.42 33.10 -24.34
C LEU A 86 15.51 32.24 -23.44
N VAL A 87 16.03 31.89 -22.26
CA VAL A 87 15.30 31.14 -21.23
C VAL A 87 15.68 31.66 -19.86
N LYS A 88 14.73 31.59 -18.92
CA LYS A 88 14.99 31.81 -17.48
C LYS A 88 14.92 30.46 -16.78
N ILE A 89 16.04 29.94 -16.29
CA ILE A 89 16.08 28.61 -15.64
C ILE A 89 15.12 28.55 -14.44
N ASN A 90 14.93 29.69 -13.77
CA ASN A 90 14.00 29.86 -12.65
C ASN A 90 12.54 29.53 -13.00
N ASP A 91 12.11 29.66 -14.25
CA ASP A 91 10.73 29.36 -14.63
C ASP A 91 10.50 27.84 -14.71
N PHE A 92 11.50 27.09 -15.15
CA PHE A 92 11.47 25.63 -15.16
C PHE A 92 11.57 25.03 -13.76
N SER A 93 12.40 25.61 -12.88
CA SER A 93 12.49 25.18 -11.48
C SER A 93 11.19 25.45 -10.71
N ARG A 94 10.51 26.58 -10.96
CA ARG A 94 9.18 26.89 -10.40
C ARG A 94 8.11 25.90 -10.88
N LYS A 95 8.11 25.51 -12.16
CA LYS A 95 7.16 24.53 -12.69
C LYS A 95 7.35 23.16 -12.03
N GLN A 96 8.60 22.71 -11.85
CA GLN A 96 8.89 21.48 -11.11
C GLN A 96 8.48 21.58 -9.64
N LEU A 97 8.72 22.71 -8.98
CA LEU A 97 8.31 22.94 -7.60
C LEU A 97 6.78 22.91 -7.44
N LYS A 98 6.03 23.48 -8.40
CA LYS A 98 4.55 23.39 -8.41
C LYS A 98 4.07 21.94 -8.53
N LEU A 99 4.65 21.15 -9.44
CA LEU A 99 4.32 19.74 -9.58
C LEU A 99 4.65 18.94 -8.31
N TRP A 100 5.80 19.21 -7.70
CA TRP A 100 6.20 18.58 -6.45
C TRP A 100 5.24 18.92 -5.31
N LYS A 101 4.89 20.20 -5.12
CA LYS A 101 3.88 20.64 -4.14
C LYS A 101 2.55 19.94 -4.36
N LYS A 102 2.07 19.83 -5.61
CA LYS A 102 0.83 19.11 -5.94
C LYS A 102 0.90 17.63 -5.55
N ARG A 103 1.99 16.96 -5.87
CA ARG A 103 2.20 15.55 -5.50
C ARG A 103 2.25 15.35 -3.99
N VAL A 104 2.98 16.19 -3.27
CA VAL A 104 3.08 16.13 -1.80
C VAL A 104 1.70 16.37 -1.16
N MET A 105 0.93 17.35 -1.63
CA MET A 105 -0.43 17.58 -1.12
C MET A 105 -1.36 16.38 -1.39
N ASN A 106 -1.28 15.75 -2.57
CA ASN A 106 -2.07 14.56 -2.86
C ASN A 106 -1.70 13.39 -1.93
N ILE A 107 -0.41 13.15 -1.70
CA ILE A 107 0.05 12.12 -0.76
C ILE A 107 -0.47 12.42 0.65
N ALA A 108 -0.38 13.67 1.10
CA ALA A 108 -0.88 14.07 2.41
C ALA A 108 -2.40 13.85 2.55
N LYS A 109 -3.18 14.11 1.49
CA LYS A 109 -4.64 13.84 1.46
C LYS A 109 -4.93 12.35 1.62
N VAL A 110 -4.25 11.50 0.85
CA VAL A 110 -4.41 10.04 0.93
C VAL A 110 -4.00 9.52 2.31
N CYS A 111 -2.88 9.99 2.86
CA CYS A 111 -2.47 9.59 4.20
C CYS A 111 -3.50 9.98 5.27
N LYS A 112 -4.14 11.14 5.14
CA LYS A 112 -5.21 11.57 6.05
C LYS A 112 -6.43 10.66 5.94
N GLU A 113 -6.89 10.37 4.72
CA GLU A 113 -8.03 9.47 4.48
C GLU A 113 -7.77 8.07 5.08
N LEU A 114 -6.56 7.52 4.90
CA LEU A 114 -6.19 6.22 5.50
C LEU A 114 -6.18 6.25 7.03
N ILE A 115 -5.74 7.35 7.65
CA ILE A 115 -5.77 7.50 9.11
C ILE A 115 -7.22 7.55 9.60
N ASP A 116 -8.07 8.32 8.94
CA ASP A 116 -9.49 8.43 9.31
C ASP A 116 -10.21 7.06 9.18
N GLU A 117 -9.92 6.30 8.12
CA GLU A 117 -10.43 4.93 7.93
C GLU A 117 -9.94 3.95 9.02
N ARG A 118 -8.64 4.00 9.35
CA ARG A 118 -8.07 3.20 10.44
C ARG A 118 -8.78 3.51 11.76
N ASP A 119 -8.98 4.78 12.08
CA ASP A 119 -9.62 5.20 13.34
C ASP A 119 -11.09 4.73 13.43
N VAL A 120 -11.79 4.60 12.30
CA VAL A 120 -13.12 3.98 12.25
C VAL A 120 -13.03 2.48 12.54
N LEU A 121 -12.08 1.79 11.90
CA LEU A 121 -11.87 0.35 12.10
C LEU A 121 -11.48 0.02 13.56
N GLU A 122 -10.60 0.82 14.17
CA GLU A 122 -10.21 0.66 15.57
C GLU A 122 -11.41 0.80 16.52
N ARG A 123 -12.27 1.82 16.29
CA ARG A 123 -13.50 1.99 17.07
C ARG A 123 -14.46 0.80 16.91
N ASN A 124 -14.66 0.33 15.68
CA ASN A 124 -15.52 -0.82 15.41
C ASN A 124 -14.98 -2.10 16.06
N ASN A 125 -13.67 -2.31 16.01
CA ASN A 125 -13.04 -3.47 16.63
C ASN A 125 -13.21 -3.44 18.16
N ALA A 126 -12.99 -2.28 18.80
CA ALA A 126 -13.22 -2.12 20.24
C ALA A 126 -14.68 -2.40 20.64
N TYR A 127 -15.64 -1.94 19.83
CA TYR A 127 -17.06 -2.25 20.03
C TYR A 127 -17.35 -3.74 19.94
N LEU A 128 -16.84 -4.42 18.90
CA LEU A 128 -17.03 -5.85 18.69
C LEU A 128 -16.39 -6.68 19.81
N GLN A 129 -15.18 -6.33 20.25
CA GLN A 129 -14.53 -6.97 21.39
C GLN A 129 -15.36 -6.84 22.67
N ASN A 130 -15.91 -5.66 22.95
CA ASN A 130 -16.78 -5.46 24.12
C ASN A 130 -18.06 -6.32 24.01
N LYS A 131 -18.70 -6.35 22.83
CA LYS A 131 -19.89 -7.18 22.61
C LYS A 131 -19.58 -8.68 22.77
N HIS A 132 -18.47 -9.15 22.22
CA HIS A 132 -18.01 -10.52 22.36
C HIS A 132 -17.82 -10.90 23.83
N ASN A 133 -17.16 -10.04 24.61
CA ASN A 133 -16.93 -10.29 26.03
C ASN A 133 -18.23 -10.35 26.84
N LYS A 134 -19.24 -9.53 26.50
CA LYS A 134 -20.57 -9.60 27.12
C LYS A 134 -21.27 -10.93 26.84
N LEU A 135 -21.23 -11.39 25.58
CA LEU A 135 -21.82 -12.68 25.20
C LEU A 135 -21.12 -13.85 25.87
N LEU A 136 -19.78 -13.80 25.99
CA LEU A 136 -19.04 -14.82 26.75
C LEU A 136 -19.47 -14.87 28.23
N ALA A 137 -19.62 -13.71 28.88
CA ALA A 137 -20.08 -13.65 30.26
C ALA A 137 -21.52 -14.16 30.42
N GLU A 138 -22.39 -13.89 29.45
CA GLU A 138 -23.76 -14.39 29.46
C GLU A 138 -23.84 -15.90 29.24
N ASN A 139 -23.05 -16.44 28.31
CA ASN A 139 -22.93 -17.89 28.10
C ASN A 139 -22.45 -18.60 29.38
N ALA A 140 -21.43 -18.08 30.06
CA ALA A 140 -20.94 -18.67 31.30
C ALA A 140 -22.03 -18.75 32.38
N ARG A 141 -22.87 -17.70 32.52
CA ARG A 141 -24.01 -17.71 33.44
C ARG A 141 -25.08 -18.73 33.05
N MET A 142 -25.33 -18.90 31.76
CA MET A 142 -26.29 -19.91 31.28
C MET A 142 -25.78 -21.32 31.54
N GLU A 143 -24.48 -21.58 31.34
CA GLU A 143 -23.85 -22.86 31.67
C GLU A 143 -23.99 -23.19 33.16
N GLU A 144 -23.74 -22.23 34.05
CA GLU A 144 -23.95 -22.42 35.50
C GLU A 144 -25.41 -22.73 35.86
N GLU A 145 -26.38 -22.03 35.26
CA GLU A 145 -27.80 -22.27 35.54
C GLU A 145 -28.26 -23.63 35.00
N ILE A 146 -27.75 -24.07 33.84
CA ILE A 146 -27.99 -25.41 33.30
C ILE A 146 -27.48 -26.46 34.28
N SER A 147 -26.22 -26.38 34.73
CA SER A 147 -25.67 -27.34 35.70
C SER A 147 -26.47 -27.38 37.00
N ARG A 148 -26.90 -26.21 37.51
CA ARG A 148 -27.76 -26.13 38.70
C ARG A 148 -29.13 -26.78 38.51
N LEU A 149 -29.71 -26.64 37.32
CA LEU A 149 -30.99 -27.28 36.99
C LEU A 149 -30.84 -28.79 36.83
N GLU A 150 -29.75 -29.25 36.19
CA GLU A 150 -29.40 -30.66 36.09
C GLU A 150 -29.23 -31.31 37.49
N GLU A 151 -28.51 -30.66 38.40
CA GLU A 151 -28.37 -31.13 39.80
C GLU A 151 -29.73 -31.27 40.52
N LYS A 152 -30.62 -30.28 40.36
CA LYS A 152 -31.97 -30.33 40.95
C LYS A 152 -32.82 -31.47 40.39
N ILE A 153 -32.70 -31.74 39.09
CA ILE A 153 -33.41 -32.85 38.44
C ILE A 153 -32.90 -34.16 39.04
N VAL A 154 -31.58 -34.38 39.07
CA VAL A 154 -30.97 -35.60 39.63
C VAL A 154 -31.41 -35.80 41.09
N GLY A 155 -31.30 -34.77 41.93
CA GLY A 155 -31.69 -34.86 43.35
C GLY A 155 -33.18 -35.16 43.59
N ARG A 156 -34.10 -34.67 42.73
CA ARG A 156 -35.52 -35.07 42.80
C ARG A 156 -35.74 -36.51 42.35
N THR A 157 -35.03 -36.94 41.32
CA THR A 157 -35.15 -38.30 40.77
C THR A 157 -34.61 -39.36 41.74
N GLU A 158 -33.68 -38.98 42.62
CA GLU A 158 -33.19 -39.81 43.73
C GLU A 158 -34.17 -39.83 44.93
N GLY A 159 -34.74 -38.68 45.32
CA GLY A 159 -35.75 -38.62 46.40
C GLY A 159 -37.05 -39.38 46.08
N GLU A 160 -37.49 -39.40 44.82
CA GLU A 160 -38.67 -40.18 44.39
C GLU A 160 -38.43 -41.70 44.41
N LYS A 161 -37.17 -42.17 44.48
CA LYS A 161 -36.85 -43.60 44.64
C LYS A 161 -36.85 -44.06 46.10
N GLU A 162 -36.59 -43.17 47.05
CA GLU A 162 -36.63 -43.51 48.49
C GLU A 162 -38.08 -43.57 49.05
N ASP A 163 -39.02 -42.80 48.47
CA ASP A 163 -40.43 -42.79 48.91
C ASP A 163 -41.31 -43.93 48.34
N LYS A 164 -40.71 -44.88 47.60
CA LYS A 164 -41.40 -46.07 47.06
C LYS A 164 -40.77 -47.38 47.51
N GLU A 165 -40.71 -47.60 48.82
CA GLU A 165 -40.70 -48.96 49.36
C GLU A 165 -42.12 -49.39 49.76
N PRO A 166 -42.86 -50.15 48.94
CA PRO A 166 -44.00 -50.89 49.45
C PRO A 166 -43.49 -52.18 50.07
N THR A 167 -43.66 -52.26 51.37
CA THR A 167 -43.54 -53.45 52.20
C THR A 167 -44.52 -54.53 51.74
N SER A 168 -44.08 -55.79 51.84
CA SER A 168 -44.87 -56.96 52.27
C SER A 168 -45.80 -57.71 51.28
N LYS A 169 -45.31 -58.90 50.90
CA LYS A 169 -45.92 -60.25 50.96
C LYS A 169 -46.99 -60.70 49.93
N ASN A 170 -46.60 -61.78 49.24
CA ASN A 170 -47.33 -62.95 48.73
C ASN A 170 -48.85 -62.87 48.49
N ASP A 171 -49.26 -63.29 47.28
CA ASP A 171 -50.08 -64.50 47.13
C ASP A 171 -49.94 -65.14 45.74
N HIS A 172 -50.26 -66.42 45.72
CA HIS A 172 -49.93 -67.48 44.75
C HIS A 172 -51.01 -67.64 43.67
N LEU A 173 -50.61 -67.99 42.43
CA LEU A 173 -51.11 -69.08 41.55
C LEU A 173 -51.18 -68.73 40.04
N ASP A 174 -50.38 -69.51 39.30
CA ASP A 174 -50.62 -70.24 38.05
C ASP A 174 -51.30 -69.60 36.83
N GLY A 175 -50.67 -69.81 35.66
CA GLY A 175 -51.36 -69.70 34.37
C GLY A 175 -50.49 -69.60 33.13
N ASP A 176 -49.79 -70.68 32.79
CA ASP A 176 -49.48 -71.20 31.46
C ASP A 176 -48.72 -70.41 30.36
N ASN A 177 -47.92 -71.21 29.64
CA ASN A 177 -47.01 -70.91 28.55
C ASN A 177 -47.65 -70.21 27.34
N THR A 178 -46.89 -69.35 26.65
CA THR A 178 -46.71 -69.45 25.19
C THR A 178 -45.40 -68.79 24.75
N THR A 179 -44.54 -69.60 24.14
CA THR A 179 -43.30 -69.25 23.42
C THR A 179 -43.57 -68.66 22.04
N MET A 180 -42.79 -67.65 21.65
CA MET A 180 -42.31 -67.40 20.28
C MET A 180 -41.17 -66.37 20.41
N GLU A 181 -39.88 -66.68 20.23
CA GLU A 181 -39.21 -66.88 18.92
C GLU A 181 -39.75 -65.88 17.88
N GLU A 182 -39.01 -65.04 17.18
CA GLU A 182 -37.58 -64.91 16.89
C GLU A 182 -37.47 -63.72 15.89
N PHE A 183 -36.27 -63.18 15.67
CA PHE A 183 -35.88 -62.28 14.58
C PHE A 183 -36.40 -60.81 14.60
N MET A 184 -35.64 -59.79 14.22
CA MET A 184 -34.37 -59.71 13.49
C MET A 184 -33.75 -58.33 13.75
N GLU A 185 -32.43 -58.31 13.99
CA GLU A 185 -31.53 -57.19 13.72
C GLU A 185 -31.53 -56.80 12.23
N VAL A 186 -30.73 -55.76 11.92
CA VAL A 186 -30.28 -55.26 10.60
C VAL A 186 -31.07 -54.01 10.19
N LYS A 187 -30.52 -52.79 10.15
CA LYS A 187 -29.13 -52.30 10.00
C LYS A 187 -29.04 -50.86 10.47
#